data_AF-A0A932GZX7-F1
#
_entry.id   AF-A0A932GZX7-F1
#
_cell.length_a   1.000
_cell.length_b   1.000
_cell.length_c   1.000
_cell.angle_alpha   90.00
_cell.angle_beta   90.00
_cell.angle_gamma   90.00
#
_symmetry.space_group_name_H-M   'P 1'
#
loop_
_entity.id
_entity.type
_entity.pdbx_description
1 polymer ?
#
loop_
_entity_poly.entity_id
_entity_poly.type
_entity_poly.pdbx_seq_one_letter_code
_entity_poly.pdbx_strand_id
1 'polypeptide(L)'
;MDAKSVDEMMAEERDAPAQSRRAVPKYVEREVMKRFLDDHYRKWLDDKLPTLGGRSPREAARDFDGREELVAVLKDLENLEARRRKDTGFGYDARWPWRDLGIEHLRR
;
A
#
# COMPACT_ATOMS: atom_id res chain seq x y z
N MET A 1 12.98 51.13 9.61
CA MET A 1 12.88 49.73 9.15
C MET A 1 11.46 49.31 9.46
N ASP A 2 10.56 49.52 8.50
CA ASP A 2 9.14 49.24 8.69
C ASP A 2 8.90 47.74 8.51
N ALA A 3 8.45 47.09 9.58
CA ALA A 3 8.09 45.68 9.55
C ALA A 3 6.74 45.54 8.85
N LYS A 4 6.67 44.71 7.80
CA LYS A 4 5.42 44.38 7.12
C LYS A 4 4.41 43.76 8.12
N SER A 5 3.12 44.03 7.91
CA SER A 5 2.04 43.44 8.70
C SER A 5 1.87 41.96 8.37
N VAL A 6 1.49 41.14 9.36
CA VAL A 6 1.23 39.70 9.19
C VAL A 6 0.15 39.44 8.13
N ASP A 7 -0.81 40.35 8.02
CA ASP A 7 -1.90 40.28 7.02
C ASP A 7 -1.38 40.49 5.59
N GLU A 8 -0.37 41.35 5.45
CA GLU A 8 0.29 41.65 4.17
C GLU A 8 1.21 40.51 3.74
N MET A 9 1.88 39.86 4.70
CA MET A 9 2.65 38.63 4.46
C MET A 9 1.74 37.46 4.03
N MET A 10 0.56 37.32 4.65
CA MET A 10 -0.43 36.29 4.31
C MET A 10 -1.08 36.53 2.94
N ALA A 11 -1.21 37.78 2.51
CA ALA A 11 -1.71 38.14 1.19
C ALA A 11 -0.68 37.86 0.09
N GLU A 12 0.60 38.17 0.31
CA GLU A 12 1.70 37.83 -0.62
C GLU A 12 1.85 36.30 -0.79
N GLU A 13 1.61 35.50 0.25
CA GLU A 13 1.60 34.02 0.13
C GLU A 13 0.46 33.49 -0.74
N ARG A 14 -0.69 34.17 -0.78
CA ARG A 14 -1.87 33.73 -1.55
C ARG A 14 -1.75 33.99 -3.05
N ASP A 15 -0.94 34.99 -3.43
CA ASP A 15 -0.75 35.42 -4.82
C ASP A 15 0.51 34.80 -5.47
N ALA A 16 1.26 33.98 -4.72
CA ALA A 16 2.35 33.20 -5.29
C ALA A 16 1.78 32.21 -6.33
N PRO A 17 2.37 32.10 -7.54
CA PRO A 17 1.90 31.16 -8.54
C PRO A 17 1.87 29.75 -7.93
N ALA A 18 0.83 28.97 -8.21
CA ALA A 18 0.65 27.60 -7.70
C ALA A 18 1.87 26.67 -7.90
N GLN A 19 2.84 27.08 -8.73
CA GLN A 19 4.18 26.52 -8.88
C GLN A 19 5.02 26.52 -7.58
N SER A 20 4.70 27.34 -6.56
CA SER A 20 5.41 27.39 -5.27
C SER A 20 4.94 26.34 -4.25
N ARG A 21 3.82 25.65 -4.49
CA ARG A 21 3.53 24.39 -3.81
C ARG A 21 4.51 23.36 -4.35
N ARG A 22 5.69 23.25 -3.72
CA ARG A 22 6.73 22.28 -4.06
C ARG A 22 6.09 20.91 -4.30
N ALA A 23 5.98 20.51 -5.57
CA ALA A 23 5.47 19.20 -5.92
C ALA A 23 6.36 18.15 -5.25
N VAL A 24 5.75 17.23 -4.51
CA VAL A 24 6.49 16.15 -3.86
C VAL A 24 7.21 15.36 -4.96
N PRO A 25 8.54 15.15 -4.86
CA PRO A 25 9.24 14.36 -5.84
C PRO A 25 8.65 12.95 -5.94
N LYS A 26 8.50 12.42 -7.17
CA LYS A 26 7.84 11.13 -7.40
C LYS A 26 8.44 9.96 -6.63
N TYR A 27 9.74 10.00 -6.31
CA TYR A 27 10.36 8.96 -5.49
C TYR A 27 9.88 8.99 -4.03
N VAL A 28 9.59 10.18 -3.48
CA VAL A 28 9.05 10.36 -2.13
C VAL A 28 7.61 9.85 -2.08
N GLU A 29 6.77 10.18 -3.07
CA GLU A 29 5.41 9.64 -3.18
C GLU A 29 5.42 8.10 -3.18
N ARG A 30 6.33 7.49 -3.96
CA ARG A 30 6.47 6.02 -4.03
C ARG A 30 6.93 5.40 -2.72
N GLU A 31 7.88 6.03 -2.03
CA GLU A 31 8.40 5.51 -0.76
C GLU A 31 7.34 5.57 0.34
N VAL A 32 6.58 6.67 0.41
CA VAL A 32 5.46 6.81 1.36
C VAL A 32 4.37 5.77 1.05
N MET A 33 3.99 5.61 -0.22
CA MET A 33 3.01 4.62 -0.64
C MET A 33 3.48 3.19 -0.32
N LYS A 34 4.75 2.87 -0.56
CA LYS A 34 5.32 1.56 -0.23
C LYS A 34 5.21 1.27 1.26
N ARG A 35 5.60 2.19 2.13
CA ARG A 35 5.51 2.02 3.60
C ARG A 35 4.08 1.83 4.06
N PHE A 36 3.17 2.65 3.52
CA PHE A 36 1.74 2.51 3.81
C PHE A 36 1.22 1.12 3.43
N LEU A 37 1.55 0.63 2.22
CA LEU A 37 1.11 -0.69 1.75
C LEU A 37 1.76 -1.84 2.52
N ASP A 38 3.05 -1.71 2.89
CA ASP A 38 3.72 -2.67 3.78
C ASP A 38 2.94 -2.82 5.10
N ASP A 39 2.59 -1.70 5.74
CA ASP A 39 1.88 -1.70 7.02
C ASP A 39 0.40 -2.09 6.90
N HIS A 40 -0.22 -1.78 5.76
CA HIS A 40 -1.60 -2.17 5.46
C HIS A 40 -1.70 -3.68 5.28
N TYR A 41 -0.87 -4.26 4.40
CA TYR A 41 -0.92 -5.70 4.13
C TYR A 41 -0.44 -6.53 5.31
N ARG A 42 0.46 -6.03 6.16
CA ARG A 42 0.78 -6.69 7.45
C ARG A 42 -0.43 -6.84 8.35
N LYS A 43 -1.25 -5.79 8.50
CA LYS A 43 -2.48 -5.85 9.30
C LYS A 43 -3.51 -6.78 8.66
N TRP A 44 -3.65 -6.70 7.33
CA TRP A 44 -4.55 -7.56 6.57
C TRP A 44 -4.27 -9.06 6.77
N LEU A 45 -3.02 -9.46 7.07
CA LEU A 45 -2.69 -10.85 7.41
C LEU A 45 -3.37 -11.37 8.70
N ASP A 46 -3.80 -10.45 9.57
CA ASP A 46 -4.49 -10.74 10.83
C ASP A 46 -6.01 -10.52 10.73
N ASP A 47 -6.51 -9.89 9.65
CA ASP A 47 -7.92 -9.61 9.43
C ASP A 47 -8.69 -10.87 9.01
N LYS A 48 -9.90 -11.06 9.55
CA LYS A 48 -10.77 -12.20 9.19
C LYS A 48 -11.36 -12.01 7.80
N LEU A 49 -11.19 -12.98 6.92
CA LEU A 49 -11.68 -12.94 5.54
C LEU A 49 -12.84 -13.91 5.36
N PRO A 50 -14.01 -13.46 4.88
CA PRO A 50 -15.13 -14.35 4.56
C PRO A 50 -14.75 -15.44 3.55
N THR A 51 -13.87 -15.14 2.60
CA THR A 51 -13.37 -16.08 1.59
C THR A 51 -12.48 -17.19 2.14
N LEU A 52 -11.98 -17.05 3.38
CA LEU A 52 -11.23 -18.06 4.11
C LEU A 52 -12.08 -18.74 5.20
N GLY A 53 -13.41 -18.72 5.05
CA GLY A 53 -14.33 -19.24 6.06
C GLY A 53 -14.31 -18.45 7.38
N GLY A 54 -13.98 -17.15 7.32
CA GLY A 54 -13.85 -16.30 8.51
C GLY A 54 -12.53 -16.44 9.25
N ARG A 55 -11.51 -17.06 8.64
CA ARG A 55 -10.12 -17.12 9.13
C ARG A 55 -9.31 -15.92 8.61
N SER A 56 -8.24 -15.57 9.31
CA SER A 56 -7.22 -14.67 8.77
C SER A 56 -6.24 -15.42 7.87
N PRO A 57 -5.50 -14.73 6.98
CA PRO A 57 -4.41 -15.34 6.22
C PRO A 57 -3.41 -16.11 7.10
N ARG A 58 -3.03 -15.59 8.27
CA ARG A 58 -2.13 -16.30 9.20
C ARG A 58 -2.73 -17.58 9.77
N GLU A 59 -4.04 -17.60 10.02
CA GLU A 59 -4.72 -18.78 10.50
C GLU A 59 -4.90 -19.82 9.40
N ALA A 60 -5.36 -19.40 8.21
CA ALA A 60 -5.55 -20.29 7.06
C ALA A 60 -4.24 -20.96 6.61
N ALA A 61 -3.09 -20.29 6.79
CA ALA A 61 -1.78 -20.88 6.50
C ALA A 61 -1.41 -22.07 7.40
N ARG A 62 -2.12 -22.32 8.52
CA ARG A 62 -1.77 -23.37 9.50
C ARG A 62 -2.35 -24.74 9.16
N ASP A 63 -3.40 -24.83 8.36
CA ASP A 63 -4.06 -26.09 8.01
C ASP A 63 -4.04 -26.34 6.49
N PHE A 64 -4.25 -27.60 6.08
CA PHE A 64 -4.11 -28.01 4.68
C PHE A 64 -5.16 -27.35 3.77
N ASP A 65 -6.43 -27.44 4.16
CA ASP A 65 -7.56 -26.92 3.37
C ASP A 65 -7.49 -25.38 3.25
N GLY A 66 -7.14 -24.69 4.33
CA GLY A 66 -6.98 -23.24 4.38
C GLY A 66 -5.82 -22.74 3.53
N ARG A 67 -4.75 -23.53 3.36
CA ARG A 67 -3.66 -23.18 2.43
C ARG A 67 -4.15 -23.14 1.00
N GLU A 68 -5.01 -24.06 0.58
CA GLU A 68 -5.53 -24.05 -0.80
C GLU A 68 -6.38 -22.79 -1.08
N GLU A 69 -7.27 -22.42 -0.16
CA GLU A 69 -8.06 -21.18 -0.26
C GLU A 69 -7.15 -19.93 -0.23
N LEU A 70 -6.15 -19.92 0.65
CA LEU A 70 -5.21 -18.82 0.81
C LEU A 70 -4.33 -18.62 -0.43
N VAL A 71 -3.94 -19.69 -1.14
CA VAL A 71 -3.24 -19.59 -2.43
C VAL A 71 -4.06 -18.78 -3.43
N ALA A 72 -5.37 -19.02 -3.52
CA ALA A 72 -6.24 -18.27 -4.42
C ALA A 72 -6.28 -16.77 -4.06
N VAL A 73 -6.47 -16.47 -2.76
CA VAL A 73 -6.50 -15.08 -2.27
C VAL A 73 -5.20 -14.34 -2.57
N LEU A 74 -4.04 -14.96 -2.34
CA LEU A 74 -2.74 -14.31 -2.60
C LEU A 74 -2.46 -14.15 -4.10
N LYS A 75 -2.94 -15.06 -4.95
CA LYS A 75 -2.88 -14.89 -6.41
C LYS A 75 -3.73 -13.72 -6.88
N ASP A 76 -4.93 -13.55 -6.32
CA ASP A 76 -5.79 -12.41 -6.62
C ASP A 76 -5.15 -11.09 -6.19
N LEU A 77 -4.47 -11.07 -5.05
CA LEU A 77 -3.68 -9.92 -4.60
C LEU A 77 -2.55 -9.57 -5.59
N GLU A 78 -1.76 -10.55 -6.03
CA GLU A 78 -0.70 -10.31 -7.03
C GLU A 78 -1.28 -9.80 -8.36
N ASN A 79 -2.40 -10.36 -8.79
CA ASN A 79 -3.11 -9.93 -9.99
C ASN A 79 -3.63 -8.49 -9.86
N LEU A 80 -4.15 -8.11 -8.70
CA LEU A 80 -4.61 -6.75 -8.40
C LEU A 80 -3.45 -5.76 -8.51
N GLU A 81 -2.31 -6.05 -7.89
CA GLU A 81 -1.13 -5.16 -7.93
C GLU A 81 -0.50 -5.10 -9.32
N ALA A 82 -0.54 -6.20 -10.08
CA ALA A 82 -0.11 -6.21 -11.48
C ALA A 82 -0.99 -5.31 -12.36
N ARG A 83 -2.31 -5.30 -12.15
CA ARG A 83 -3.25 -4.39 -12.83
C ARG A 83 -3.00 -2.94 -12.40
N ARG A 84 -2.90 -2.67 -11.09
CA ARG A 84 -2.57 -1.34 -10.56
C ARG A 84 -1.31 -0.77 -11.18
N ARG A 85 -0.26 -1.60 -11.37
CA ARG A 85 0.98 -1.19 -12.05
C ARG A 85 0.73 -0.72 -13.48
N LYS A 86 -0.09 -1.46 -14.24
CA LYS A 86 -0.41 -1.10 -15.63
C LYS A 86 -1.16 0.23 -15.70
N ASP A 87 -2.09 0.45 -14.77
CA ASP A 87 -2.97 1.62 -14.81
C ASP A 87 -2.32 2.88 -14.25
N THR A 88 -1.50 2.76 -13.20
CA THR A 88 -0.96 3.90 -12.44
C THR A 88 0.56 4.08 -12.58
N GLY A 89 1.26 3.12 -13.19
CA GLY A 89 2.72 3.06 -13.22
C GLY A 89 3.37 2.66 -11.89
N PHE A 90 2.58 2.44 -10.83
CA PHE A 90 3.04 1.97 -9.53
C PHE A 90 2.42 0.61 -9.20
N GLY A 91 3.26 -0.37 -8.87
CA GLY A 91 2.79 -1.69 -8.42
C GLY A 91 3.58 -2.14 -7.20
N TYR A 92 2.87 -2.56 -6.18
CA TYR A 92 3.45 -3.06 -4.94
C TYR A 92 3.93 -4.51 -5.09
N ASP A 93 5.02 -4.87 -4.41
CA ASP A 93 5.56 -6.21 -4.43
C ASP A 93 4.86 -7.10 -3.39
N ALA A 94 3.77 -7.74 -3.81
CA ALA A 94 2.98 -8.64 -2.99
C ALA A 94 3.56 -10.08 -2.88
N ARG A 95 4.87 -10.28 -3.11
CA ARG A 95 5.50 -11.61 -2.94
C ARG A 95 5.86 -11.94 -1.50
N TRP A 96 6.08 -10.94 -0.65
CA TRP A 96 6.52 -11.17 0.72
C TRP A 96 5.47 -11.87 1.62
N PRO A 97 4.14 -11.70 1.46
CA PRO A 97 3.17 -12.43 2.27
C PRO A 97 3.34 -13.95 2.14
N TRP A 98 3.64 -14.45 0.95
CA TRP A 98 3.92 -15.89 0.73
C TRP A 98 5.07 -16.40 1.59
N ARG A 99 6.15 -15.61 1.69
CA ARG A 99 7.32 -15.93 2.52
C ARG A 99 7.00 -15.83 4.01
N ASP A 100 6.33 -14.76 4.42
CA ASP A 100 5.96 -14.52 5.82
C ASP A 100 5.02 -15.61 6.36
N LEU A 101 4.14 -16.12 5.50
CA LEU A 101 3.20 -17.19 5.79
C LEU A 101 3.80 -18.60 5.64
N GLY A 102 5.05 -18.72 5.17
CA GLY A 102 5.73 -20.01 5.00
C GLY A 102 5.16 -20.89 3.87
N ILE A 103 4.39 -20.30 2.95
CA ILE A 103 3.71 -21.01 1.85
C ILE A 103 4.24 -20.65 0.46
N GLU A 104 5.43 -20.04 0.38
CA GLU A 104 6.06 -19.66 -0.90
C GLU A 104 6.22 -20.86 -1.86
N HIS A 105 6.44 -22.06 -1.34
CA HIS A 105 6.50 -23.30 -2.13
C HIS A 105 5.18 -23.64 -2.87
N LEU A 106 4.05 -23.04 -2.48
CA LEU A 106 2.76 -23.20 -3.13
C LEU A 106 2.51 -22.15 -4.25
N ARG A 107 3.40 -21.16 -4.38
CA ARG A 107 3.32 -20.09 -5.39
C ARG A 107 3.80 -20.60 -6.76
N ARG A 108 2.95 -21.39 -7.41
CA ARG A 108 3.15 -21.97 -8.75
C ARG A 108 2.16 -21.41 -9.77
#